data_AF-A0A455UAE8-F1
#
_entry.id   AF-A0A455UAE8-F1
#
_cell.length_a   1.000
_cell.length_b   1.000
_cell.length_c   1.000
_cell.angle_alpha   90.00
_cell.angle_beta   90.00
_cell.angle_gamma   90.00
#
_symmetry.space_group_name_H-M   'P 1'
#
loop_
_entity.id
_entity.type
_entity.pdbx_description
1 polymer ?
#
loop_
_entity_poly.entity_id
_entity_poly.type
_entity_poly.pdbx_seq_one_letter_code
_entity_poly.pdbx_strand_id
1 'polypeptide(L)'
;MLLALISLGALSQWVIFPALHKEERAVVMQELEQIERSLQISQKELLAQVRDWAIWDDTYEFIQGYYPGYTDTNFSQQMFEEMRYQLMVFLTQRAKSIL
;
A
#
# COMPACT_ATOMS: atom_id res chain seq x y z
N MET A 1 -5.49 60.80 -1.55
CA MET A 1 -5.73 59.58 -0.75
C MET A 1 -6.72 58.63 -1.41
N LEU A 2 -7.91 59.08 -1.85
CA LEU A 2 -8.90 58.21 -2.50
C LEU A 2 -8.38 57.49 -3.76
N LEU A 3 -7.66 58.20 -4.64
CA LEU A 3 -7.04 57.58 -5.84
C LEU A 3 -6.02 56.49 -5.50
N ALA A 4 -5.25 56.67 -4.42
CA ALA A 4 -4.28 55.69 -3.97
C ALA A 4 -4.94 54.43 -3.38
N LEU A 5 -6.09 54.59 -2.73
CA LEU A 5 -6.90 53.46 -2.24
C LEU A 5 -7.54 52.69 -3.39
N ILE A 6 -8.02 53.41 -4.42
CA ILE A 6 -8.59 52.80 -5.62
C ILE A 6 -7.52 52.05 -6.42
N SER A 7 -6.33 52.65 -6.61
CA SER A 7 -5.24 51.98 -7.32
C SER A 7 -4.72 50.75 -6.58
N LEU A 8 -4.64 50.80 -5.25
CA LEU A 8 -4.28 49.66 -4.42
C LEU A 8 -5.34 48.54 -4.51
N GLY A 9 -6.63 48.90 -4.46
CA GLY A 9 -7.73 47.95 -4.62
C GLY A 9 -7.72 47.29 -6.00
N ALA A 10 -7.52 48.06 -7.07
CA ALA A 10 -7.43 47.55 -8.43
C ALA A 10 -6.24 46.61 -8.62
N LEU A 11 -5.06 46.96 -8.10
CA LEU A 11 -3.87 46.11 -8.15
C LEU A 11 -4.09 44.79 -7.39
N SER A 12 -4.68 44.88 -6.20
CA SER A 12 -5.01 43.70 -5.40
C SER A 12 -5.94 42.74 -6.16
N GLN A 13 -7.03 43.26 -6.71
CA GLN A 13 -8.04 42.48 -7.43
C GLN A 13 -7.55 41.90 -8.76
N TRP A 14 -6.74 42.64 -9.52
CA TRP A 14 -6.39 42.23 -10.88
C TRP A 14 -5.06 41.49 -10.98
N VAL A 15 -4.14 41.71 -10.04
CA VAL A 15 -2.79 41.13 -10.11
C VAL A 15 -2.55 40.14 -8.97
N ILE A 16 -2.86 40.54 -7.73
CA ILE A 16 -2.48 39.75 -6.54
C ILE A 16 -3.42 38.54 -6.36
N PHE A 17 -4.73 38.75 -6.31
CA PHE A 17 -5.69 37.65 -6.09
C PHE A 17 -5.66 36.56 -7.17
N PRO A 18 -5.61 36.88 -8.48
CA PRO A 18 -5.52 35.85 -9.51
C PRO A 18 -4.22 35.03 -9.45
N ALA A 19 -3.10 35.69 -9.12
CA ALA A 19 -1.82 35.02 -8.95
C ALA A 19 -1.83 34.06 -7.75
N LEU A 20 -2.39 34.49 -6.62
CA LEU A 20 -2.55 33.66 -5.43
C LEU A 20 -3.45 32.44 -5.71
N HIS A 21 -4.61 32.64 -6.35
CA HIS A 21 -5.51 31.53 -6.67
C HIS A 21 -4.90 30.50 -7.64
N LYS A 22 -4.01 30.93 -8.54
CA LYS A 22 -3.29 30.02 -9.42
C LYS A 22 -2.31 29.15 -8.62
N GLU A 23 -1.58 29.77 -7.70
CA GLU A 23 -0.62 29.06 -6.84
C GLU A 23 -1.34 28.11 -5.87
N GLU A 24 -2.43 28.55 -5.24
CA GLU A 24 -3.26 27.72 -4.35
C GLU A 24 -3.77 26.48 -5.08
N ARG A 25 -4.24 26.62 -6.32
CA ARG A 25 -4.67 25.47 -7.13
C ARG A 25 -3.53 24.52 -7.45
N ALA A 26 -2.34 25.04 -7.77
CA ALA A 26 -1.18 24.21 -8.06
C ALA A 26 -0.77 23.39 -6.83
N VAL A 27 -0.71 24.02 -5.66
CA VAL A 27 -0.43 23.34 -4.38
C VAL A 27 -1.48 22.27 -4.09
N VAL A 28 -2.77 22.60 -4.21
CA VAL A 28 -3.86 21.63 -3.97
C VAL A 28 -3.78 20.42 -4.91
N MET A 29 -3.45 20.64 -6.18
CA MET A 29 -3.27 19.53 -7.14
C MET A 29 -2.06 18.66 -6.78
N GLN A 30 -0.93 19.28 -6.41
CA GLN A 30 0.26 18.54 -5.99
C GLN A 30 0.01 17.68 -4.75
N GLU A 31 -0.66 18.24 -3.74
CA GLU A 31 -1.04 17.51 -2.53
C GLU A 31 -1.99 16.34 -2.84
N LEU A 32 -2.97 16.56 -3.73
CA LEU A 32 -3.90 15.51 -4.14
C LEU A 32 -3.17 14.36 -4.86
N GLU A 33 -2.25 14.67 -5.77
CA GLU A 33 -1.43 13.66 -6.43
C GLU A 33 -0.55 12.89 -5.43
N GLN A 34 -0.02 13.57 -4.41
CA GLN A 34 0.77 12.92 -3.37
C GLN A 34 -0.08 11.95 -2.54
N ILE A 35 -1.30 12.35 -2.17
CA ILE A 35 -2.25 11.50 -1.47
C ILE A 35 -2.61 10.28 -2.33
N GLU A 36 -2.90 10.47 -3.62
CA GLU A 36 -3.21 9.38 -4.55
C GLU A 36 -2.06 8.38 -4.64
N ARG A 37 -0.83 8.87 -4.83
CA ARG A 37 0.38 8.02 -4.86
C ARG A 37 0.56 7.26 -3.56
N SER A 38 0.40 7.91 -2.42
CA SER A 38 0.51 7.27 -1.11
C SER A 38 -0.54 6.16 -0.94
N LEU A 39 -1.79 6.41 -1.33
CA LEU A 39 -2.88 5.44 -1.23
C LEU A 39 -2.60 4.22 -2.11
N GLN A 40 -2.11 4.42 -3.33
CA GLN A 40 -1.75 3.32 -4.24
C GLN A 40 -0.61 2.46 -3.67
N ILE A 41 0.38 3.08 -3.02
CA ILE A 41 1.47 2.35 -2.36
C ILE A 41 0.91 1.54 -1.18
N SER A 42 0.15 2.18 -0.28
CA SER A 42 -0.47 1.49 0.85
C SER A 42 -1.35 0.32 0.43
N GLN A 43 -2.12 0.46 -0.65
CA GLN A 43 -2.94 -0.63 -1.16
C GLN A 43 -2.09 -1.82 -1.63
N LYS A 44 -1.01 -1.58 -2.36
CA LYS A 44 -0.11 -2.64 -2.82
C LYS A 44 0.56 -3.35 -1.64
N GLU A 45 1.01 -2.60 -0.65
CA GLU A 45 1.63 -3.15 0.56
C GLU A 45 0.64 -3.96 1.41
N LEU A 46 -0.60 -3.49 1.56
CA LEU A 46 -1.66 -4.23 2.25
C LEU A 46 -1.99 -5.53 1.53
N LEU A 47 -2.11 -5.51 0.19
CA LEU A 47 -2.39 -6.71 -0.59
C LEU A 47 -1.25 -7.73 -0.51
N ALA A 48 0.01 -7.27 -0.50
CA ALA A 48 1.16 -8.14 -0.29
C ALA A 48 1.11 -8.81 1.10
N GLN A 49 0.89 -8.01 2.15
CA GLN A 49 0.78 -8.53 3.52
C GLN A 49 -0.38 -9.52 3.67
N VAL A 50 -1.57 -9.20 3.15
CA VAL A 50 -2.73 -10.10 3.23
C VAL A 50 -2.44 -11.43 2.54
N ARG A 51 -1.78 -11.41 1.38
CA ARG A 51 -1.37 -12.63 0.67
C ARG A 51 -0.40 -13.45 1.49
N ASP A 52 0.61 -12.81 2.07
CA ASP A 52 1.60 -13.49 2.91
C ASP A 52 0.91 -14.13 4.12
N TRP A 53 0.04 -13.39 4.82
CA TRP A 53 -0.73 -13.90 5.96
C TRP A 53 -1.68 -15.04 5.59
N ALA A 54 -2.29 -15.02 4.42
CA ALA A 54 -3.12 -16.13 3.94
C ALA A 54 -2.29 -17.41 3.76
N ILE A 55 -1.06 -17.30 3.23
CA ILE A 55 -0.15 -18.45 3.14
C ILE A 55 0.22 -18.98 4.53
N TRP A 56 0.42 -18.09 5.51
CA TRP A 56 0.68 -18.50 6.89
C TRP A 56 -0.53 -19.16 7.57
N ASP A 57 -1.75 -18.76 7.22
CA ASP A 57 -2.98 -19.39 7.72
C ASP A 57 -3.10 -20.84 7.20
N ASP A 58 -2.93 -21.04 5.88
CA ASP A 58 -2.87 -22.37 5.27
C ASP A 58 -1.79 -23.26 5.91
N THR A 59 -0.63 -22.66 6.20
CA THR A 59 0.49 -23.33 6.86
C THR A 59 0.12 -23.78 8.28
N TYR A 60 -0.62 -22.95 9.02
CA TYR A 60 -1.10 -23.28 10.36
C TYR A 60 -2.11 -24.42 10.31
N GLU A 61 -3.08 -24.40 9.38
CA GLU A 61 -4.02 -25.50 9.18
C GLU A 61 -3.32 -26.82 8.80
N PHE A 62 -2.26 -26.74 7.98
CA PHE A 62 -1.42 -27.89 7.65
C PHE A 62 -0.74 -28.49 8.90
N ILE A 63 -0.09 -27.66 9.73
CA ILE A 63 0.58 -28.13 10.96
C ILE A 63 -0.42 -28.81 11.91
N GLN A 64 -1.64 -28.27 12.01
CA GLN A 64 -2.68 -28.82 12.88
C GLN A 64 -3.32 -30.11 12.35
N GLY A 65 -3.12 -30.43 11.08
CA GLY A 65 -3.64 -31.66 10.47
C GLY A 65 -4.92 -31.49 9.66
N TYR A 66 -5.41 -30.26 9.51
CA TYR A 66 -6.68 -29.98 8.85
C TYR A 66 -6.55 -29.79 7.33
N TYR A 67 -5.33 -29.57 6.84
CA TYR A 67 -5.08 -29.40 5.40
C TYR A 67 -3.99 -30.34 4.84
N PRO A 68 -4.28 -31.65 4.66
CA PRO A 68 -3.28 -32.63 4.23
C PRO A 68 -2.74 -32.41 2.80
N GLY A 69 -3.51 -31.77 1.91
CA GLY A 69 -3.09 -31.48 0.53
C GLY A 69 -2.19 -30.24 0.38
N TYR A 70 -1.83 -29.57 1.49
CA TYR A 70 -0.98 -28.38 1.47
C TYR A 70 0.36 -28.62 0.76
N THR A 71 0.95 -29.82 0.86
CA THR A 71 2.20 -30.13 0.16
C THR A 71 2.05 -30.17 -1.36
N ASP A 72 0.86 -30.50 -1.86
CA ASP A 72 0.58 -30.67 -3.29
C ASP A 72 0.22 -29.34 -3.97
N THR A 73 -0.38 -28.40 -3.22
CA THR A 73 -0.87 -27.12 -3.76
C THR A 73 -0.02 -25.91 -3.35
N ASN A 74 0.57 -25.93 -2.16
CA ASN A 74 1.25 -24.78 -1.55
C ASN A 74 2.76 -24.99 -1.35
N PHE A 75 3.32 -26.16 -1.66
CA PHE A 75 4.76 -26.47 -1.58
C PHE A 75 5.39 -26.66 -2.97
N SER A 76 4.98 -25.81 -3.91
CA SER A 76 5.55 -25.79 -5.25
C SER A 76 6.85 -24.98 -5.28
N GLN A 77 7.71 -25.25 -6.26
CA GLN A 77 8.88 -24.41 -6.54
C GLN A 77 8.50 -22.93 -6.71
N GLN A 78 7.34 -22.67 -7.31
CA GLN A 78 6.81 -21.32 -7.51
C GLN A 78 6.57 -20.59 -6.18
N MET A 79 6.06 -21.27 -5.13
CA MET A 79 5.86 -20.65 -3.81
C MET A 79 7.19 -20.21 -3.18
N PHE A 80 8.24 -21.04 -3.26
CA PHE A 80 9.58 -20.68 -2.77
C PHE A 80 10.19 -19.50 -3.54
N GLU A 81 9.97 -19.43 -4.86
CA GLU A 81 10.41 -18.33 -5.70
C GLU A 81 9.66 -17.02 -5.37
N GLU A 82 8.34 -17.08 -5.21
CA GLU A 82 7.49 -15.94 -4.87
C GLU A 82 7.78 -15.39 -3.47
N MET A 83 7.92 -16.26 -2.48
CA MET A 83 8.21 -15.87 -1.09
C MET A 83 9.71 -15.61 -0.84
N ARG A 84 10.57 -15.92 -1.81
CA ARG A 84 12.04 -15.80 -1.73
C ARG A 84 12.64 -16.60 -0.56
N TYR A 85 12.08 -17.77 -0.28
CA TYR A 85 12.58 -18.68 0.74
C TYR A 85 13.52 -19.73 0.14
N GLN A 86 14.48 -20.19 0.94
CA GLN A 86 15.42 -21.25 0.54
C GLN A 86 15.18 -22.56 1.32
N LEU A 87 14.53 -22.48 2.47
CA LEU A 87 14.26 -23.61 3.35
C LEU A 87 13.05 -23.30 4.24
N MET A 88 12.22 -24.31 4.47
CA MET A 88 11.10 -24.25 5.42
C MET A 88 11.11 -25.51 6.28
N VAL A 89 11.00 -25.36 7.60
CA VAL A 89 11.03 -26.47 8.57
C VAL A 89 9.81 -26.37 9.47
N PHE A 90 9.04 -27.46 9.55
CA PHE A 90 7.86 -27.56 10.41
C PHE A 90 8.17 -28.37 11.66
N LEU A 91 7.98 -27.76 12.84
CA LEU A 91 8.15 -28.41 14.13
C LEU A 91 6.79 -28.52 14.82
N THR A 92 6.41 -29.72 15.23
CA THR A 92 5.15 -29.98 15.95
C THR A 92 5.37 -31.01 17.05
N GLN A 93 4.62 -30.90 18.14
CA GLN A 93 4.66 -31.86 19.26
C GLN A 93 3.82 -33.11 18.97
N ARG A 94 2.93 -33.07 17.98
CA ARG A 94 2.23 -34.26 17.46
C ARG A 94 3.05 -34.85 16.33
N ALA A 95 3.47 -36.10 16.45
CA ALA A 95 4.09 -36.82 15.34
C ALA A 95 3.10 -36.92 14.17
N LYS A 96 3.27 -36.05 13.17
CA LYS A 96 2.56 -36.15 11.89
C LYS A 96 3.52 -36.86 10.93
N SER A 97 3.15 -38.06 10.49
CA SER A 97 3.88 -38.77 9.45
C SER A 97 3.74 -37.99 8.15
N ILE A 98 4.75 -37.19 7.82
CA ILE A 98 4.89 -36.59 6.50
C ILE A 98 5.62 -37.66 5.67
N LEU A 99 4.85 -38.46 4.92
CA LEU A 99 5.37 -39.32 3.84
C LEU A 99 5.28 -38.54 2.53
#